data_AF-A0A6C0LX18-F1
#
_entry.id   AF-A0A6C0LX18-F1
#
_cell.length_a   1.000
_cell.length_b   1.000
_cell.length_c   1.000
_cell.angle_alpha   90.00
_cell.angle_beta   90.00
_cell.angle_gamma   90.00
#
_symmetry.space_group_name_H-M   'P 1'
#
loop_
_entity.id
_entity.type
_entity.pdbx_description
1 polymer ?
#
loop_
_entity_poly.entity_id
_entity_poly.type
_entity_poly.pdbx_seq_one_letter_code
_entity_poly.pdbx_strand_id
1 'polypeptide(L)'
;MSDKQALINNVKKWITLDTEIKQLQKIMKEKRKDKKNYTAALVETMRNNEIDCFDVQDGKLIYTKKKVKAPLSKKHLLSSLSNYFKNNKDLINELSDFILNSREEKIKENIRRK
;
A
#
# COMPACT_ATOMS: atom_id res chain seq x y z
N MET A 1 -39.36 -13.51 -19.64
CA MET A 1 -38.27 -12.51 -19.83
C MET A 1 -37.21 -13.17 -20.67
N SER A 2 -36.91 -12.66 -21.88
CA SER A 2 -35.88 -13.25 -22.75
C SER A 2 -34.50 -13.13 -22.11
N ASP A 3 -33.67 -14.17 -22.15
CA ASP A 3 -32.30 -14.18 -21.61
C ASP A 3 -31.46 -13.00 -22.12
N LYS A 4 -31.75 -12.53 -23.34
CA LYS A 4 -31.10 -11.36 -23.94
C LYS A 4 -31.44 -10.05 -23.21
N GLN A 5 -32.67 -9.90 -22.72
CA GLN A 5 -33.09 -8.73 -21.92
C GLN A 5 -32.47 -8.76 -20.52
N ALA A 6 -32.38 -9.93 -19.90
CA ALA A 6 -31.70 -10.09 -18.61
C ALA A 6 -30.21 -9.73 -18.72
N LEU A 7 -29.55 -10.19 -19.79
CA LEU A 7 -28.16 -9.84 -20.08
C LEU A 7 -27.96 -8.33 -20.25
N ILE A 8 -28.78 -7.67 -21.06
CA ILE A 8 -28.70 -6.21 -21.28
C ILE A 8 -28.88 -5.44 -19.96
N ASN A 9 -29.82 -5.86 -19.12
CA ASN A 9 -30.06 -5.21 -17.83
C ASN A 9 -28.87 -5.41 -16.86
N ASN A 10 -28.30 -6.61 -16.82
CA ASN A 10 -27.13 -6.90 -16.00
C ASN A 10 -25.91 -6.10 -16.46
N VAL A 11 -25.67 -6.00 -17.77
CA VAL A 11 -24.57 -5.19 -18.32
C VAL A 11 -24.74 -3.71 -17.96
N LYS A 12 -25.96 -3.16 -18.08
CA LYS A 12 -26.23 -1.77 -17.70
C LYS A 12 -25.94 -1.52 -16.21
N LYS A 13 -26.47 -2.37 -15.33
CA LYS A 13 -26.22 -2.27 -13.88
C LYS A 13 -24.73 -2.40 -13.56
N TRP A 14 -24.04 -3.34 -14.20
CA TRP A 14 -22.61 -3.54 -14.01
C TRP A 14 -21.79 -2.31 -14.42
N ILE A 15 -22.11 -1.68 -15.56
CA ILE A 15 -21.43 -0.44 -16.02
C ILE A 15 -21.70 0.72 -15.05
N THR A 16 -22.92 0.86 -14.54
CA THR A 16 -23.26 1.87 -13.54
C THR A 16 -22.43 1.68 -12.28
N LEU A 17 -22.39 0.45 -11.74
CA LEU A 17 -21.60 0.12 -10.55
C LEU A 17 -20.10 0.35 -10.78
N ASP A 18 -19.53 -0.03 -11.93
CA ASP A 18 -18.12 0.24 -12.26
C ASP A 18 -17.81 1.75 -12.23
N THR A 19 -18.74 2.55 -12.74
CA THR A 19 -18.57 4.02 -12.79
C THR A 19 -18.66 4.64 -11.40
N GLU A 20 -19.63 4.24 -10.59
CA GLU A 20 -19.78 4.68 -9.20
C GLU A 20 -18.56 4.29 -8.35
N ILE A 21 -18.09 3.04 -8.47
CA ILE A 21 -16.89 2.57 -7.77
C ILE A 21 -15.68 3.44 -8.13
N LYS A 22 -15.48 3.76 -9.41
CA LYS A 22 -14.36 4.61 -9.84
C LYS A 22 -14.43 6.02 -9.23
N GLN A 23 -15.63 6.61 -9.17
CA GLN A 23 -15.83 7.92 -8.56
C GLN A 23 -15.56 7.89 -7.05
N LEU A 24 -16.11 6.90 -6.34
CA LEU A 24 -15.87 6.72 -4.91
C LEU A 24 -14.40 6.47 -4.59
N GLN A 25 -13.70 5.68 -5.41
CA GLN A 25 -12.27 5.45 -5.26
C GLN A 25 -11.44 6.74 -5.41
N LYS A 26 -11.83 7.63 -6.34
CA LYS A 26 -11.16 8.93 -6.50
C LYS A 26 -11.31 9.78 -5.23
N ILE A 27 -12.54 9.91 -4.75
CA ILE A 27 -12.85 10.66 -3.52
C ILE A 27 -12.11 10.06 -2.32
N MET A 28 -12.13 8.73 -2.18
CA MET A 28 -11.42 8.02 -1.11
C MET A 28 -9.91 8.26 -1.16
N LYS A 29 -9.32 8.31 -2.36
CA LYS A 29 -7.88 8.61 -2.54
C LYS A 29 -7.55 10.03 -2.08
N GLU A 30 -8.38 11.02 -2.43
CA GLU A 30 -8.22 12.41 -2.00
C GLU A 30 -8.32 12.52 -0.47
N LYS A 31 -9.38 11.96 0.14
CA LYS A 31 -9.54 11.96 1.61
C LYS A 31 -8.39 11.27 2.35
N ARG A 32 -7.86 10.16 1.80
CA ARG A 32 -6.67 9.49 2.35
C ARG A 32 -5.42 10.37 2.27
N LYS A 33 -5.25 11.12 1.17
CA LYS A 33 -4.14 12.07 1.00
C LYS A 33 -4.24 13.20 2.03
N ASP A 34 -5.41 13.82 2.16
CA ASP A 34 -5.63 14.92 3.10
C ASP A 34 -5.43 14.43 4.54
N LYS A 35 -6.01 13.27 4.90
CA LYS A 35 -5.78 12.66 6.21
C LYS A 35 -4.29 12.43 6.49
N LYS A 36 -3.53 11.93 5.51
CA LYS A 36 -2.08 11.73 5.66
C LYS A 36 -1.35 13.05 5.92
N ASN A 37 -1.73 14.13 5.24
CA ASN A 37 -1.15 15.46 5.46
C ASN A 37 -1.43 15.98 6.88
N TYR A 38 -2.69 15.88 7.33
CA TYR A 38 -3.06 16.27 8.70
C TYR A 38 -2.37 15.40 9.75
N THR A 39 -2.26 14.08 9.53
CA THR A 39 -1.52 13.19 10.44
C THR A 39 -0.05 13.60 10.55
N ALA A 40 0.61 13.98 9.45
CA ALA A 40 1.98 14.46 9.48
C ALA A 40 2.12 15.77 10.27
N ALA A 41 1.21 16.72 10.06
CA ALA A 41 1.19 17.98 10.81
C ALA A 41 0.91 17.77 12.31
N LEU A 42 -0.01 16.86 12.66
CA LEU A 42 -0.31 16.50 14.04
C LEU A 42 0.88 15.82 14.73
N VAL A 43 1.51 14.85 14.07
CA VAL A 43 2.72 14.19 14.59
C VAL A 43 3.82 15.22 14.87
N GLU A 44 4.02 16.18 13.99
CA GLU A 44 5.01 17.23 14.17
C GLU A 44 4.66 18.14 15.36
N THR A 45 3.41 18.57 15.44
CA THR A 45 2.93 19.44 16.53
C THR A 45 3.00 18.73 17.89
N MET A 46 2.54 17.48 17.96
CA MET A 46 2.57 16.67 19.19
C MET A 46 4.01 16.37 19.62
N ARG A 47 4.91 16.11 18.66
CA ARG A 47 6.34 15.88 18.94
C ARG A 47 7.04 17.14 19.47
N ASN A 48 6.78 18.30 18.87
CA ASN A 48 7.46 19.55 19.24
C ASN A 48 6.96 20.12 20.56
N ASN A 49 5.70 19.83 20.91
CA ASN A 49 5.07 20.28 22.15
C ASN A 49 5.06 19.19 23.25
N GLU A 50 5.71 18.05 23.02
CA GLU A 50 5.78 16.91 23.96
C GLU A 50 4.40 16.43 24.43
N ILE A 51 3.41 16.42 23.52
CA ILE A 51 2.04 15.99 23.80
C ILE A 51 1.92 14.50 23.50
N ASP A 52 1.89 13.68 24.54
CA ASP A 52 1.73 12.22 24.40
C ASP A 52 0.28 11.78 24.17
N CYS A 53 -0.69 12.51 24.73
CA CYS A 53 -2.11 12.20 24.62
C CYS A 53 -2.96 13.47 24.52
N PHE A 54 -3.99 13.45 23.68
CA PHE A 54 -4.91 14.56 23.46
C PHE A 54 -6.36 14.05 23.43
N ASP A 55 -7.21 14.58 24.32
CA ASP A 55 -8.61 14.17 24.44
C ASP A 55 -9.48 14.91 23.40
N VAL A 56 -10.36 14.16 22.74
CA VAL A 56 -11.33 14.65 21.74
C VAL A 56 -12.73 14.13 22.09
N GLN A 57 -13.78 14.75 21.54
CA GLN A 57 -15.17 14.36 21.82
C GLN A 57 -15.45 12.85 21.59
N ASP A 58 -14.81 12.25 20.58
CA ASP A 58 -14.97 10.83 20.24
C ASP A 58 -13.81 9.93 20.71
N GLY A 59 -13.04 10.34 21.73
CA GLY A 59 -12.00 9.50 22.33
C GLY A 59 -10.68 10.22 22.60
N LYS A 60 -9.56 9.51 22.43
CA LYS A 60 -8.22 10.07 22.68
C LYS A 60 -7.29 9.83 21.49
N LEU A 61 -6.51 10.84 21.13
CA LEU A 61 -5.36 10.71 20.24
C LEU A 61 -4.13 10.41 21.10
N ILE A 62 -3.41 9.35 20.75
CA ILE A 62 -2.19 8.94 21.46
C ILE A 62 -1.04 8.97 20.45
N TYR A 63 0.00 9.74 20.76
CA TYR A 63 1.23 9.71 20.00
C TYR A 63 1.96 8.40 20.30
N THR A 64 2.18 7.57 19.27
CA THR A 64 2.91 6.30 19.41
C THR A 64 4.04 6.22 18.40
N LYS A 65 5.22 5.79 18.86
CA LYS A 65 6.40 5.61 18.02
C LYS A 65 6.81 4.14 18.01
N LYS A 66 6.70 3.49 16.84
CA LYS A 66 7.16 2.11 16.64
C LYS A 66 8.43 2.11 15.80
N LYS A 67 9.50 1.47 16.29
CA LYS A 67 10.66 1.12 15.47
C LYS A 67 10.42 -0.25 14.84
N VAL A 68 10.33 -0.31 13.52
CA VAL A 68 10.26 -1.57 12.76
C VAL A 68 11.44 -1.64 11.80
N LYS A 69 12.00 -2.84 11.59
CA LYS A 69 13.00 -3.06 10.55
C LYS A 69 12.32 -2.91 9.19
N ALA A 70 12.97 -2.21 8.27
CA ALA A 70 12.47 -2.06 6.91
C ALA A 70 12.39 -3.43 6.21
N PRO A 71 11.41 -3.66 5.32
CA PRO A 71 11.36 -4.87 4.52
C PRO A 71 12.61 -5.02 3.64
N LEU A 72 13.03 -6.26 3.41
CA LEU A 72 14.21 -6.58 2.60
C LEU A 72 13.95 -6.33 1.10
N SER A 73 14.28 -5.12 0.64
CA SER A 73 14.23 -4.73 -0.78
C SER A 73 15.41 -5.30 -1.56
N LYS A 74 15.28 -5.44 -2.89
CA LYS A 74 16.39 -5.85 -3.78
C LYS A 74 17.63 -4.96 -3.60
N LYS A 75 17.43 -3.64 -3.49
CA LYS A 75 18.53 -2.68 -3.24
C LYS A 75 19.22 -2.94 -1.89
N HIS A 76 18.44 -3.15 -0.83
CA HIS A 76 19.00 -3.42 0.49
C HIS A 76 19.74 -4.77 0.52
N LEU A 77 19.16 -5.81 -0.07
CA LEU A 77 19.79 -7.13 -0.22
C LEU A 77 21.14 -7.03 -0.94
N LEU A 78 21.17 -6.42 -2.14
CA LEU A 78 22.40 -6.25 -2.91
C LEU A 78 23.45 -5.44 -2.15
N SER A 79 23.06 -4.35 -1.47
CA SER A 79 24.00 -3.56 -0.67
C SER A 79 24.59 -4.35 0.50
N SER A 80 23.77 -5.15 1.18
CA SER A 80 24.20 -5.95 2.32
C SER A 80 25.13 -7.08 1.88
N LEU A 81 24.80 -7.77 0.78
CA LEU A 81 25.64 -8.81 0.19
C LEU A 81 26.96 -8.23 -0.34
N SER A 82 26.93 -7.06 -0.98
CA SER A 82 28.14 -6.38 -1.47
C SER A 82 29.10 -6.01 -0.33
N ASN A 83 28.54 -5.49 0.77
CA ASN A 83 29.33 -5.16 1.97
C ASN A 83 29.91 -6.41 2.64
N TYR A 84 29.15 -7.51 2.71
CA TYR A 84 29.58 -8.74 3.37
C TYR A 84 30.62 -9.53 2.55
N PHE A 85 30.40 -9.67 1.24
CA PHE A 85 31.24 -10.45 0.33
C PHE A 85 32.35 -9.63 -0.36
N LYS A 86 32.65 -8.42 0.12
CA LYS A 86 33.73 -7.56 -0.38
C LYS A 86 33.71 -7.37 -1.91
N ASN A 87 32.52 -7.16 -2.50
CA ASN A 87 32.31 -6.95 -3.94
C ASN A 87 32.65 -8.13 -4.88
N ASN A 88 32.59 -9.39 -4.43
CA ASN A 88 32.56 -10.52 -5.39
C ASN A 88 31.23 -10.54 -6.16
N LYS A 89 31.21 -9.85 -7.32
CA LYS A 89 29.98 -9.54 -8.08
C LYS A 89 29.24 -10.80 -8.54
N ASP A 90 29.97 -11.82 -8.96
CA ASP A 90 29.36 -13.03 -9.53
C ASP A 90 28.58 -13.80 -8.48
N LEU A 91 29.19 -14.02 -7.31
CA LEU A 91 28.55 -14.67 -6.16
C LEU A 91 27.35 -13.85 -5.64
N ILE A 92 27.47 -12.52 -5.58
CA ILE A 92 26.40 -11.64 -5.10
C ILE A 92 25.18 -11.72 -6.01
N ASN A 93 25.39 -11.72 -7.33
CA ASN A 93 24.30 -11.79 -8.31
C ASN A 93 23.60 -13.14 -8.24
N GLU A 94 24.35 -14.24 -8.25
CA GLU A 94 23.80 -15.60 -8.18
C GLU A 94 22.95 -15.79 -6.90
N LEU A 95 23.49 -15.38 -5.75
CA LEU A 95 22.80 -15.53 -4.47
C LEU A 95 21.57 -14.61 -4.37
N SER A 96 21.66 -13.40 -4.91
CA SER A 96 20.53 -12.46 -4.95
C SER A 96 19.40 -12.99 -5.80
N ASP A 97 19.72 -13.54 -6.98
CA ASP A 97 18.72 -14.08 -7.89
C ASP A 97 18.08 -15.34 -7.31
N PHE A 98 18.84 -16.23 -6.65
CA PHE A 98 18.29 -17.38 -5.92
C PHE A 98 17.30 -16.97 -4.83
N ILE A 99 17.66 -15.98 -3.99
CA ILE A 99 16.79 -15.49 -2.89
C ILE A 99 15.53 -14.78 -3.42
N LEU A 100 15.61 -14.15 -4.59
CA LEU A 100 14.46 -13.47 -5.19
C LEU A 100 13.53 -14.46 -5.91
N ASN A 101 14.08 -15.45 -6.61
CA ASN A 101 13.33 -16.44 -7.38
C ASN A 101 12.73 -17.55 -6.52
N SER A 102 13.27 -17.80 -5.33
CA SER A 102 12.67 -18.73 -4.36
C SER A 102 11.40 -18.20 -3.68
N ARG A 103 10.98 -16.96 -3.96
CA ARG A 103 9.77 -16.37 -3.38
C ARG A 103 8.52 -16.87 -4.10
N GLU A 104 7.55 -17.36 -3.33
CA GLU A 104 6.27 -17.83 -3.89
C GLU A 104 5.56 -16.74 -4.73
N GLU A 105 5.24 -17.09 -5.97
CA GLU A 105 4.35 -16.29 -6.81
C GLU A 105 2.89 -16.63 -6.51
N LYS A 106 2.09 -15.61 -6.20
CA LYS A 106 0.64 -15.77 -6.01
C LYS A 106 -0.10 -15.21 -7.22
N ILE A 107 -0.67 -16.10 -8.03
CA ILE A 107 -1.53 -15.73 -9.15
C ILE A 107 -2.86 -15.20 -8.60
N LYS A 108 -3.23 -13.98 -9.00
CA LYS A 108 -4.53 -13.38 -8.73
C LYS A 108 -5.14 -12.93 -10.04
N GLU A 109 -6.23 -13.57 -10.43
CA GLU A 109 -7.00 -13.20 -11.64
C GLU A 109 -8.02 -12.11 -11.30
N ASN A 110 -8.20 -11.14 -12.21
CA ASN A 110 -9.13 -10.02 -12.03
C ASN A 110 -9.63 -9.48 -13.39
N ILE A 111 -10.86 -8.93 -13.42
CA ILE A 111 -11.48 -8.28 -14.57
C ILE A 111 -11.37 -6.75 -14.41
N ARG A 112 -10.92 -6.03 -15.44
CA ARG A 112 -10.77 -4.56 -15.42
C ARG A 112 -11.27 -3.91 -16.71
N ARG A 113 -11.89 -2.74 -16.61
CA ARG A 113 -12.24 -1.86 -17.75
C ARG A 113 -11.10 -0.88 -18.03
N LYS A 114 -10.67 -0.76 -19.30
CA LYS A 114 -9.65 0.21 -19.74
C LYS A 114 -10.22 1.62 -19.78
#